data_AF-A0A943NH63-F1
#
_entry.id   AF-A0A943NH63-F1
#
_cell.length_a   1.000
_cell.length_b   1.000
_cell.length_c   1.000
_cell.angle_alpha   90.00
_cell.angle_beta   90.00
_cell.angle_gamma   90.00
#
_symmetry.space_group_name_H-M   'P 1'
#
loop_
_entity.id
_entity.type
_entity.pdbx_description
1 polymer ?
#
loop_
_entity_poly.entity_id
_entity_poly.type
_entity_poly.pdbx_seq_one_letter_code
_entity_poly.pdbx_strand_id
1 'polypeptide(L)' 'LKLGYENTSPAIERSVLLRMGFSSIEAKAIADGCVEHNLLGHGAGNVVYRLAKAKGMDYIDAGKALCEGRLWDEAAAQF' A
#
# COMPACT_ATOMS: atom_id res chain seq x y z
N LEU A 1 13.22 16.44 13.40
CA LEU A 1 11.76 16.49 13.16
C LEU A 1 11.42 16.57 11.67
N LYS A 2 11.88 17.59 10.93
CA LYS A 2 11.59 17.78 9.49
C LYS A 2 11.63 16.50 8.63
N LEU A 3 12.71 15.73 8.71
CA LEU A 3 12.86 14.47 7.95
C LEU A 3 11.72 13.47 8.18
N GLY A 4 11.24 13.30 9.42
CA GLY A 4 10.16 12.36 9.73
C GLY A 4 8.77 12.86 9.32
N TYR A 5 8.60 14.15 9.04
CA TYR A 5 7.36 14.71 8.50
C TYR A 5 7.31 14.63 6.97
N GLU A 6 8.46 14.75 6.32
CA GLU A 6 8.56 14.83 4.85
C GLU A 6 8.88 13.50 4.19
N ASN A 7 9.25 12.47 4.95
CA ASN A 7 9.67 11.17 4.41
C ASN A 7 8.96 10.02 5.11
N THR A 8 8.85 8.90 4.40
CA THR A 8 8.40 7.62 4.96
C THR A 8 9.48 6.54 4.77
N SER A 9 9.21 5.34 5.27
CA SER A 9 10.04 4.16 5.06
C SER A 9 9.17 2.92 4.95
N PRO A 10 9.67 1.80 4.37
CA PRO A 10 8.91 0.55 4.31
C PRO A 10 8.40 0.09 5.69
N ALA A 11 9.17 0.32 6.77
CA ALA A 11 8.74 -0.03 8.12
C ALA A 11 7.55 0.81 8.62
N ILE A 12 7.54 2.11 8.29
CA ILE A 12 6.42 3.00 8.62
C ILE A 12 5.17 2.57 7.86
N GLU A 13 5.29 2.29 6.56
CA GLU A 13 4.17 1.86 5.72
C GLU A 13 3.59 0.50 6.17
N ARG A 14 4.45 -0.46 6.56
CA ARG A 14 3.97 -1.70 7.19
C ARG A 14 3.17 -1.44 8.47
N SER A 15 3.59 -0.48 9.31
CA SER A 15 2.85 -0.14 10.52
C SER A 15 1.48 0.47 10.24
N VAL A 16 1.32 1.16 9.10
CA VAL A 16 0.02 1.67 8.63
C VAL A 16 -0.85 0.49 8.19
N LEU A 17 -0.33 -0.40 7.36
CA LEU A 17 -1.05 -1.59 6.87
C LEU A 17 -1.48 -2.54 8.02
N LEU A 18 -0.64 -2.72 9.03
CA LEU A 18 -0.99 -3.48 10.23
C LEU A 18 -2.21 -2.87 10.96
N ARG A 19 -2.28 -1.54 11.06
CA ARG A 19 -3.44 -0.83 11.64
C ARG A 19 -4.68 -0.89 10.74
N MET A 20 -4.50 -1.14 9.44
CA MET A 20 -5.58 -1.40 8.51
C MET A 20 -6.08 -2.85 8.57
N GLY A 21 -5.47 -3.73 9.39
CA GLY A 21 -5.94 -5.10 9.57
C GLY A 21 -5.28 -6.15 8.68
N PHE A 22 -4.20 -5.80 7.98
CA PHE A 22 -3.35 -6.78 7.30
C PHE A 22 -2.41 -7.47 8.30
N SER A 23 -2.08 -8.73 8.04
CA SER A 23 -1.03 -9.44 8.78
C SER A 23 0.35 -8.86 8.48
N SER A 24 1.36 -9.21 9.29
CA SER A 24 2.74 -8.78 9.06
C SER A 24 3.31 -9.28 7.73
N ILE A 25 2.87 -10.45 7.26
CA ILE A 25 3.28 -11.04 5.98
C ILE A 25 2.68 -10.25 4.82
N GLU A 26 1.37 -10.00 4.86
CA GLU A 26 0.67 -9.20 3.84
C GLU A 26 1.20 -7.76 3.81
N ALA A 27 1.36 -7.13 4.98
CA ALA A 27 1.90 -5.78 5.08
C ALA A 27 3.29 -5.68 4.45
N LYS A 28 4.15 -6.69 4.66
CA LYS A 28 5.46 -6.75 4.01
C LYS A 28 5.32 -6.86 2.49
N ALA A 29 4.50 -7.78 1.99
CA ALA A 29 4.30 -7.97 0.56
C ALA A 29 3.81 -6.68 -0.14
N ILE A 30 2.82 -6.00 0.44
CA ILE A 30 2.28 -4.75 -0.12
C ILE A 30 3.33 -3.63 -0.06
N ALA A 31 4.04 -3.47 1.06
CA ALA A 31 5.05 -2.42 1.19
C ALA A 31 6.23 -2.62 0.22
N ASP A 32 6.67 -3.87 0.03
CA ASP A 32 7.74 -4.19 -0.93
C ASP A 32 7.27 -3.95 -2.37
N GLY A 33 6.05 -4.37 -2.73
CA GLY A 33 5.45 -4.04 -4.03
C GLY A 33 5.33 -2.53 -4.25
N CYS A 34 4.97 -1.75 -3.23
CA CYS A 34 4.98 -0.29 -3.34
C CYS A 34 6.39 0.27 -3.62
N VAL A 35 7.46 -0.37 -3.14
CA VAL A 35 8.83 0.03 -3.49
C VAL A 35 9.12 -0.32 -4.95
N GLU A 36 8.83 -1.56 -5.36
CA GLU A 36 9.08 -2.06 -6.72
C GLU A 36 8.36 -1.23 -7.79
N HIS A 37 7.14 -0.77 -7.49
CA HIS A 37 6.32 0.04 -8.38
C HIS A 37 6.50 1.56 -8.19
N ASN A 38 7.47 2.01 -7.38
CA ASN A 38 7.72 3.43 -7.07
C ASN A 38 6.52 4.18 -6.45
N LEU A 39 5.65 3.47 -5.73
CA LEU A 39 4.45 4.00 -5.09
C LEU A 39 4.62 4.32 -3.60
N LEU A 40 5.75 3.96 -2.98
CA LEU A 40 5.95 4.16 -1.54
C LEU A 40 5.79 5.63 -1.11
N GLY A 41 6.18 6.58 -1.97
CA GLY A 41 6.02 8.02 -1.73
C GLY A 41 4.56 8.48 -1.64
N HIS A 42 3.63 7.68 -2.17
CA HIS A 42 2.19 7.93 -2.06
C HIS A 42 1.56 7.31 -0.81
N GLY A 43 2.30 6.51 -0.05
CA GLY A 43 1.86 5.77 1.13
C GLY A 43 1.13 4.47 0.78
N ALA A 44 1.59 3.33 1.30
CA ALA A 44 1.06 2.01 0.96
C ALA A 44 -0.40 1.83 1.38
N GLY A 45 -0.79 2.39 2.53
CA GLY A 45 -2.20 2.39 2.95
C GLY A 45 -3.11 3.19 2.01
N ASN A 46 -2.60 4.30 1.46
CA ASN A 46 -3.31 5.13 0.49
C ASN A 46 -3.39 4.44 -0.90
N VAL A 47 -2.35 3.70 -1.30
CA VAL A 47 -2.37 2.84 -2.50
C VAL A 47 -3.52 1.81 -2.40
N VAL A 48 -3.60 1.06 -1.29
CA VAL A 48 -4.69 0.11 -1.05
C VAL A 48 -6.05 0.80 -1.10
N TYR A 49 -6.20 1.92 -0.39
CA TYR A 49 -7.46 2.67 -0.31
C TYR A 49 -7.94 3.18 -1.68
N ARG A 50 -7.04 3.80 -2.46
CA ARG A 50 -7.39 4.33 -3.78
C ARG A 50 -7.71 3.25 -4.78
N LEU A 51 -6.98 2.14 -4.78
CA LEU A 51 -7.31 0.98 -5.61
C LEU A 51 -8.71 0.44 -5.28
N ALA A 52 -8.99 0.22 -3.99
CA ALA A 52 -10.29 -0.27 -3.53
C ALA A 52 -11.43 0.64 -3.98
N LYS A 53 -11.27 1.95 -3.80
CA LYS A 53 -12.25 2.95 -4.24
C LYS A 53 -12.43 2.97 -5.76
N ALA A 54 -11.36 2.92 -6.53
CA ALA A 54 -11.40 2.96 -8.00
C ALA A 54 -12.10 1.73 -8.60
N LYS A 55 -11.92 0.56 -7.97
CA LYS A 55 -12.55 -0.70 -8.40
C LYS A 55 -13.91 -0.96 -7.74
N GLY A 56 -14.34 -0.13 -6.78
CA GLY A 56 -15.57 -0.32 -6.02
C GLY A 56 -15.58 -1.61 -5.20
N MET A 57 -14.43 -2.03 -4.66
CA MET A 57 -14.26 -3.26 -3.88
C MET A 57 -13.86 -2.98 -2.43
N ASP A 58 -13.97 -4.00 -1.57
CA ASP A 58 -13.48 -3.91 -0.20
C ASP A 58 -11.96 -3.72 -0.16
N TYR A 59 -11.46 -2.96 0.81
CA TYR A 59 -10.04 -2.62 0.89
C TYR A 59 -9.18 -3.82 1.31
N ILE A 60 -9.73 -4.79 2.04
CA ILE A 60 -9.02 -6.04 2.35
C ILE A 60 -8.82 -6.85 1.08
N ASP A 61 -9.82 -6.91 0.20
CA ASP A 61 -9.71 -7.63 -1.07
C ASP A 61 -8.72 -6.95 -2.04
N ALA A 62 -8.71 -5.61 -2.08
CA ALA A 62 -7.70 -4.85 -2.81
C ALA A 62 -6.28 -5.12 -2.28
N GLY A 63 -6.10 -5.12 -0.95
CA GLY A 63 -4.80 -5.44 -0.33
C GLY A 63 -4.35 -6.87 -0.61
N LYS A 64 -5.24 -7.86 -0.55
CA LYS A 64 -4.93 -9.25 -0.92
C LYS A 64 -4.53 -9.38 -2.40
N ALA A 65 -5.22 -8.68 -3.29
CA ALA A 65 -4.86 -8.68 -4.71
C ALA A 65 -3.44 -8.13 -4.92
N LEU A 66 -3.06 -7.06 -4.21
CA LEU A 66 -1.71 -6.51 -4.25
C LEU A 66 -0.67 -7.47 -3.67
N CYS A 67 -0.98 -8.16 -2.56
CA CYS A 67 -0.12 -9.21 -1.99
C CYS A 67 0.16 -10.34 -3.00
N GLU A 68 -0.81 -10.68 -3.84
CA GLU A 68 -0.70 -11.70 -4.88
C GLU A 68 -0.01 -11.19 -6.16
N GLY A 69 0.51 -9.95 -6.15
CA GLY A 69 1.17 -9.34 -7.29
C GLY A 69 0.22 -8.86 -8.39
N ARG A 70 -1.08 -8.69 -8.08
CA ARG A 70 -2.11 -8.27 -9.04
C ARG A 70 -2.51 -6.81 -8.80
N LEU A 71 -3.08 -6.20 -9.84
CA LEU A 71 -3.69 -4.85 -9.81
C LEU A 71 -2.71 -3.68 -9.58
N TRP A 72 -1.40 -3.90 -9.70
CA TRP A 72 -0.40 -2.85 -9.52
C TRP A 72 -0.47 -1.75 -10.58
N ASP A 73 -0.78 -2.09 -11.83
CA ASP A 73 -0.95 -1.10 -12.90
C ASP A 73 -2.17 -0.21 -12.63
N GLU A 74 -3.28 -0.80 -12.19
CA GLU A 74 -4.47 -0.02 -11.82
C GLU A 74 -4.28 0.81 -10.56
N ALA A 75 -3.49 0.31 -9.60
CA ALA A 75 -3.10 1.05 -8.42
C ALA A 75 -2.23 2.26 -8.79
N ALA A 76 -1.25 2.07 -9.67
CA ALA A 76 -0.39 3.15 -10.18
C ALA A 76 -1.19 4.20 -10.96
N ALA A 77 -2.21 3.80 -11.72
CA ALA A 77 -3.08 4.73 -12.46
C ALA A 77 -3.92 5.66 -11.57
N GLN A 78 -3.89 5.52 -10.24
CA GLN A 78 -4.62 6.40 -9.30
C GLN A 78 -3.80 7.59 -8.80
N PHE A 79 -2.61 7.83 -9.35
CA PHE A 79 -1.66 8.85 -8.91
C PHE A 79 -1.17 9.77 -10.02
#